data_AF-A0A3B5MM91-F1
#
_entry.id   AF-A0A3B5MM91-F1
#
_cell.length_a   1.000
_cell.length_b   1.000
_cell.length_c   1.000
_cell.angle_alpha   90.00
_cell.angle_beta   90.00
_cell.angle_gamma   90.00
#
_symmetry.space_group_name_H-M   'P 1'
#
loop_
_entity.id
_entity.type
_entity.pdbx_description
1 polymer ?
#
loop_
_entity_poly.entity_id
_entity_poly.type
_entity_poly.pdbx_seq_one_letter_code
_entity_poly.pdbx_strand_id
1 'polypeptide(L)'
;SQVGEVCRLSQESSLRRCRTPDGKICSGRGKCDCGICMCEATGPGKFYGPRCECHDWVCATHNGQIRGYCDCGMCECDEGWFGEACQFQEECSLSSKKSRELCKNQQGVVCSNRTCQCGSCVCDQNDDKGLVTGRVCECDDGECLDEDTGEVCGHGQCYCGNCYCAAGWHGDKCEFQCDINPWESKRKCTSPDGKICSNRTCVCGECTCHDVDPSGDWGDIHGDTCECDERNCHATYDRYTDDFCSHGQCNCGRCDCKDGWTGKKCEHPLSCSLSLDSSLKKCRGTSKLPCNGRQCVCGQCICHPPEESRIHGKNCECDDRQCEDMKGEVCGGESTNTNVH
;
A
#
# COMPACT_ATOMS: atom_id res chain seq x y z
N SER A 1 13.69 14.34 -58.40
CA SER A 1 15.05 14.75 -58.03
C SER A 1 15.16 16.26 -58.02
N GLN A 2 15.03 16.88 -56.85
CA GLN A 2 15.41 18.28 -56.65
C GLN A 2 16.79 18.31 -56.00
N VAL A 3 17.65 19.13 -56.60
CA VAL A 3 19.05 19.36 -56.29
C VAL A 3 19.18 19.98 -54.90
N GLY A 4 20.06 19.45 -54.07
CA GLY A 4 20.28 19.90 -52.69
C GLY A 4 20.70 21.36 -52.62
N GLU A 5 19.85 22.20 -52.03
CA GLU A 5 20.25 23.51 -51.53
C GLU A 5 21.17 23.30 -50.31
N VAL A 6 22.35 23.93 -50.35
CA VAL A 6 23.25 23.98 -49.19
C VAL A 6 22.55 24.77 -48.08
N CYS A 7 22.38 24.14 -46.92
CA CYS A 7 21.75 24.78 -45.77
C CYS A 7 22.46 26.09 -45.40
N ARG A 8 21.73 27.21 -45.37
CA ARG A 8 22.26 28.54 -45.00
C ARG A 8 22.34 28.77 -43.48
N LEU A 9 21.80 27.86 -42.68
CA LEU A 9 21.81 27.94 -41.22
C LEU A 9 23.04 27.23 -40.66
N SER A 10 23.58 27.73 -39.53
CA SER A 10 24.52 26.96 -38.74
C SER A 10 23.83 25.71 -38.18
N GLN A 11 24.59 24.65 -37.92
CA GLN A 11 24.06 23.41 -37.35
C GLN A 11 23.28 23.66 -36.04
N GLU A 12 23.77 24.56 -35.20
CA GLU A 12 23.10 24.93 -33.95
C GLU A 12 21.78 25.69 -34.19
N SER A 13 21.75 26.64 -35.14
CA SER A 13 20.52 27.36 -35.50
C SER A 13 19.49 26.47 -36.18
N SER A 14 19.94 25.52 -37.00
CA SER A 14 19.09 24.48 -37.60
C SER A 14 18.41 23.63 -36.52
N LEU A 15 19.20 23.08 -35.59
CA LEU A 15 18.67 22.26 -34.50
C LEU A 15 17.73 23.04 -33.57
N ARG A 16 18.00 24.31 -33.29
CA ARG A 16 17.10 25.16 -32.47
C ARG A 16 15.71 25.29 -33.08
N ARG A 17 15.59 25.37 -34.42
CA ARG A 17 14.27 25.47 -35.10
C ARG A 17 13.46 24.18 -35.02
N CYS A 18 14.14 23.03 -35.04
CA CYS A 18 13.52 21.71 -34.95
C CYS A 18 13.24 21.25 -33.52
N ARG A 19 13.68 22.00 -32.50
CA ARG A 19 13.53 21.62 -31.10
C ARG A 19 12.10 21.90 -30.61
N THR A 20 11.52 20.93 -29.91
CA THR A 20 10.22 21.02 -29.24
C THR A 20 10.37 21.52 -27.79
N PRO A 21 9.30 21.98 -27.12
CA PRO A 21 9.36 22.47 -25.74
C PRO A 21 9.90 21.45 -24.73
N ASP A 22 9.67 20.15 -24.96
CA ASP A 22 10.23 19.03 -24.18
C ASP A 22 11.70 18.70 -24.54
N GLY A 23 12.36 19.55 -25.32
CA GLY A 23 13.79 19.46 -25.64
C GLY A 23 14.15 18.47 -26.75
N LYS A 24 13.19 17.71 -27.28
CA LYS A 24 13.42 16.75 -28.37
C LYS A 24 13.61 17.45 -29.70
N ILE A 25 14.30 16.81 -30.64
CA ILE A 25 14.40 17.26 -32.02
C ILE A 25 13.33 16.52 -32.82
N CYS A 26 12.46 17.26 -33.50
CA CYS A 26 11.37 16.68 -34.30
C CYS A 26 10.54 15.65 -33.52
N SER A 27 10.19 15.99 -32.27
CA SER A 27 9.43 15.12 -31.34
C SER A 27 10.06 13.75 -31.08
N GLY A 28 11.33 13.54 -31.45
CA GLY A 28 12.02 12.25 -31.41
C GLY A 28 11.61 11.27 -32.51
N ARG A 29 10.89 11.75 -33.53
CA ARG A 29 10.23 10.94 -34.57
C ARG A 29 10.65 11.37 -35.98
N GLY A 30 11.79 12.05 -36.08
CA GLY A 30 12.26 12.67 -37.31
C GLY A 30 13.70 13.17 -37.20
N LYS A 31 14.28 13.52 -38.35
CA LYS A 31 15.60 14.13 -38.45
C LYS A 31 15.47 15.60 -38.83
N CYS A 32 16.26 16.46 -38.21
CA CYS A 32 16.29 17.87 -38.56
C CYS A 32 17.24 18.10 -39.75
N ASP A 33 16.72 18.65 -40.84
CA ASP A 33 17.50 19.10 -41.99
C ASP A 33 17.23 20.59 -42.25
N CYS A 34 18.27 21.41 -42.12
CA CYS A 34 18.21 22.87 -42.25
C CYS A 34 17.05 23.60 -41.55
N GLY A 35 16.72 23.20 -40.32
CA GLY A 35 15.63 23.79 -39.54
C GLY A 35 14.23 23.32 -39.93
N ILE A 36 14.15 22.27 -40.75
CA ILE A 36 12.92 21.58 -41.16
C ILE A 36 12.99 20.14 -40.64
N CYS A 37 11.90 19.65 -40.07
CA CYS A 37 11.82 18.27 -39.61
C CYS A 37 11.43 17.33 -40.76
N MET A 38 12.28 16.33 -41.00
CA MET A 38 12.05 15.20 -41.89
C MET A 38 11.52 14.02 -41.07
N CYS A 39 10.20 13.86 -41.08
CA CYS A 39 9.53 12.86 -40.24
C CYS A 39 9.77 11.43 -40.71
N GLU A 40 9.94 10.51 -39.77
CA GLU A 40 10.14 9.10 -40.05
C GLU A 40 8.82 8.45 -40.50
N ALA A 41 8.91 7.64 -41.54
CA ALA A 41 7.80 6.89 -42.13
C ALA A 41 7.98 5.38 -41.95
N THR A 42 8.54 4.97 -40.80
CA THR A 42 8.73 3.57 -40.41
C THR A 42 7.64 3.16 -39.42
N GLY A 43 6.99 2.01 -39.65
CA GLY A 43 5.73 1.60 -39.01
C GLY A 43 5.70 1.68 -37.47
N PRO A 44 4.51 1.97 -36.87
CA PRO A 44 3.16 1.67 -37.38
C PRO A 44 2.41 2.80 -38.11
N GLY A 45 3.07 3.87 -38.57
CA GLY A 45 2.48 4.84 -39.52
C GLY A 45 3.43 5.98 -39.90
N LYS A 46 2.92 7.05 -40.53
CA LYS A 46 3.71 8.23 -40.96
C LYS A 46 3.56 9.42 -40.01
N PHE A 47 4.63 9.82 -39.32
CA PHE A 47 4.58 11.06 -38.55
C PHE A 47 4.58 12.27 -39.48
N TYR A 48 3.85 13.32 -39.12
CA TYR A 48 3.78 14.56 -39.89
C TYR A 48 3.61 15.78 -38.96
N GLY A 49 3.56 16.97 -39.55
CA GLY A 49 3.60 18.24 -38.83
C GLY A 49 5.00 18.89 -38.85
N PRO A 50 5.09 20.19 -38.52
CA PRO A 50 6.33 20.97 -38.62
C PRO A 50 7.45 20.44 -37.70
N ARG A 51 7.11 19.67 -36.66
CA ARG A 51 8.04 19.00 -35.76
C ARG A 51 7.73 17.49 -35.59
N CYS A 52 7.04 16.86 -36.54
CA CYS A 52 6.66 15.44 -36.48
C CYS A 52 5.84 15.06 -35.23
N GLU A 53 4.99 15.99 -34.79
CA GLU A 53 4.14 15.88 -33.61
C GLU A 53 2.84 15.10 -33.87
N CYS A 54 2.43 14.97 -35.14
CA CYS A 54 1.18 14.35 -35.55
C CYS A 54 1.34 12.92 -36.08
N HIS A 55 0.29 12.12 -35.93
CA HIS A 55 0.14 10.79 -36.51
C HIS A 55 -1.33 10.46 -36.81
N ASP A 56 -1.56 9.54 -37.75
CA ASP A 56 -2.89 9.09 -38.21
C ASP A 56 -3.30 7.69 -37.68
N TRP A 57 -2.56 7.09 -36.73
CA TRP A 57 -2.84 5.71 -36.26
C TRP A 57 -3.06 5.55 -34.75
N VAL A 58 -2.81 6.58 -33.94
CA VAL A 58 -3.14 6.55 -32.51
C VAL A 58 -4.23 7.60 -32.28
N CYS A 59 -5.46 7.13 -32.20
CA CYS A 59 -6.66 7.93 -31.93
C CYS A 59 -7.53 7.19 -30.91
N ALA A 60 -8.45 7.90 -30.26
CA ALA A 60 -9.46 7.27 -29.42
C ALA A 60 -10.30 6.30 -30.26
N THR A 61 -10.56 5.10 -29.73
CA THR A 61 -11.36 4.08 -30.43
C THR A 61 -12.49 3.61 -29.53
N HIS A 62 -13.64 3.27 -30.12
CA HIS A 62 -14.75 2.68 -29.39
C HIS A 62 -14.98 1.24 -29.86
N ASN A 63 -14.92 0.29 -28.93
CA ASN A 63 -14.89 -1.15 -29.23
C ASN A 63 -13.77 -1.55 -30.22
N GLY A 64 -12.62 -0.86 -30.18
CA GLY A 64 -11.47 -1.15 -31.04
C GLY A 64 -11.61 -0.69 -32.50
N GLN A 65 -12.62 0.12 -32.83
CA GLN A 65 -12.83 0.66 -34.16
C GLN A 65 -13.11 2.17 -34.12
N ILE A 66 -12.73 2.88 -35.20
CA ILE A 66 -13.07 4.29 -35.46
C ILE A 66 -14.06 4.31 -36.63
N ARG A 67 -15.10 5.14 -36.54
CA ARG A 67 -16.09 5.40 -37.61
C ARG A 67 -15.84 6.77 -38.23
N GLY A 68 -14.73 6.85 -38.95
CA GLY A 68 -14.14 8.08 -39.45
C GLY A 68 -12.67 7.88 -39.77
N TYR A 69 -11.91 8.97 -39.83
CA TYR A 69 -10.46 8.95 -39.98
C TYR A 69 -9.77 9.68 -38.83
N CYS A 70 -8.52 9.32 -38.58
CA CYS A 70 -7.70 9.93 -37.53
C CYS A 70 -6.83 11.02 -38.15
N ASP A 71 -6.96 12.26 -37.68
CA ASP A 71 -6.09 13.37 -38.04
C ASP A 71 -5.37 13.91 -36.80
N CYS A 72 -4.05 13.73 -36.76
CA CYS A 72 -3.18 14.20 -35.68
C CYS A 72 -3.65 13.77 -34.27
N GLY A 73 -4.19 12.55 -34.13
CA GLY A 73 -4.72 12.04 -32.87
C GLY A 73 -6.14 12.47 -32.52
N MET A 74 -6.81 13.23 -33.39
CA MET A 74 -8.23 13.60 -33.30
C MET A 74 -9.05 12.79 -34.30
N CYS A 75 -10.22 12.30 -33.89
CA CYS A 75 -11.12 11.60 -34.80
C CYS A 75 -11.99 12.59 -35.57
N GLU A 76 -11.93 12.50 -36.89
CA GLU A 76 -12.84 13.16 -37.82
C GLU A 76 -13.91 12.15 -38.22
N CYS A 77 -15.12 12.35 -37.71
CA CYS A 77 -16.21 11.37 -37.78
C CYS A 77 -16.93 11.35 -39.13
N ASP A 78 -17.39 10.17 -39.52
CA ASP A 78 -18.28 10.00 -40.67
C ASP A 78 -19.61 10.75 -40.46
N GLU A 79 -20.29 11.11 -41.55
CA GLU A 79 -21.58 11.81 -41.51
C GLU A 79 -22.60 11.09 -40.60
N GLY A 80 -23.21 11.84 -39.67
CA GLY A 80 -24.15 11.33 -38.68
C GLY A 80 -23.52 10.66 -37.45
N TRP A 81 -22.19 10.74 -37.29
CA TRP A 81 -21.46 10.27 -36.10
C TRP A 81 -20.71 11.40 -35.41
N PHE A 82 -20.57 11.32 -34.09
CA PHE A 82 -19.86 12.30 -33.28
C PHE A 82 -19.27 11.70 -31.99
N GLY A 83 -18.50 12.50 -31.26
CA GLY A 83 -17.75 12.12 -30.06
C GLY A 83 -16.27 11.88 -30.34
N GLU A 84 -15.43 11.86 -29.29
CA GLU A 84 -13.97 11.76 -29.42
C GLU A 84 -13.46 10.51 -30.16
N ALA A 85 -14.24 9.42 -30.13
CA ALA A 85 -13.96 8.16 -30.81
C ALA A 85 -15.01 7.84 -31.89
N CYS A 86 -15.82 8.83 -32.30
CA CYS A 86 -16.97 8.68 -33.20
C CYS A 86 -17.95 7.59 -32.74
N GLN A 87 -18.19 7.55 -31.41
CA GLN A 87 -18.94 6.50 -30.75
C GLN A 87 -20.45 6.73 -30.70
N PHE A 88 -20.91 7.95 -30.99
CA PHE A 88 -22.31 8.33 -30.92
C PHE A 88 -22.89 8.56 -32.31
N GLN A 89 -24.14 8.13 -32.49
CA GLN A 89 -24.90 8.35 -33.70
C GLN A 89 -25.92 9.47 -33.47
N GLU A 90 -26.01 10.43 -34.39
CA GLU A 90 -26.97 11.55 -34.30
C GLU A 90 -28.42 11.04 -34.34
N GLU A 91 -28.71 10.13 -35.26
CA GLU A 91 -30.01 9.47 -35.37
C GLU A 91 -29.92 8.02 -34.92
N CYS A 92 -30.63 7.67 -33.84
CA CYS A 92 -30.58 6.32 -33.32
C CYS A 92 -31.54 5.38 -34.05
N SER A 93 -30.99 4.44 -34.83
CA SER A 93 -31.79 3.39 -35.50
C SER A 93 -32.22 2.24 -34.57
N LEU A 94 -31.76 2.23 -33.32
CA LEU A 94 -32.04 1.17 -32.36
C LEU A 94 -33.29 1.48 -31.53
N SER A 95 -34.04 0.43 -31.17
CA SER A 95 -35.09 0.57 -30.16
C SER A 95 -34.49 0.89 -28.79
N SER A 96 -35.23 1.58 -27.93
CA SER A 96 -34.80 1.93 -26.57
C SER A 96 -34.34 0.71 -25.76
N LYS A 97 -35.02 -0.43 -25.92
CA LYS A 97 -34.65 -1.69 -25.28
C LYS A 97 -33.31 -2.21 -25.80
N LYS A 98 -33.12 -2.27 -27.13
CA LYS A 98 -31.88 -2.79 -27.74
C LYS A 98 -30.68 -1.89 -27.46
N SER A 99 -30.88 -0.57 -27.48
CA SER A 99 -29.89 0.42 -27.07
C SER A 99 -29.43 0.16 -25.62
N ARG A 100 -30.37 0.03 -24.67
CA ARG A 100 -30.03 -0.22 -23.25
C ARG A 100 -29.31 -1.53 -23.02
N GLU A 101 -29.61 -2.59 -23.77
CA GLU A 101 -28.90 -3.88 -23.64
C GLU A 101 -27.42 -3.77 -24.02
N LEU A 102 -27.07 -2.94 -25.02
CA LEU A 102 -25.67 -2.75 -25.46
C LEU A 102 -24.81 -1.98 -24.45
N CYS A 103 -25.46 -1.21 -23.59
CA CYS A 103 -24.86 -0.38 -22.55
C CYS A 103 -24.73 -1.09 -21.18
N LYS A 104 -25.16 -2.36 -21.07
CA LYS A 104 -25.08 -3.10 -19.80
C LYS A 104 -23.69 -3.69 -19.57
N ASN A 105 -23.24 -3.62 -18.33
CA ASN A 105 -22.08 -4.37 -17.85
C ASN A 105 -22.46 -5.82 -17.46
N GLN A 106 -21.50 -6.60 -16.96
CA GLN A 106 -21.70 -8.00 -16.58
C GLN A 106 -22.70 -8.18 -15.41
N GLN A 107 -22.83 -7.18 -14.53
CA GLN A 107 -23.82 -7.16 -13.46
C GLN A 107 -25.20 -6.64 -13.91
N GLY A 108 -25.37 -6.29 -15.19
CA GLY A 108 -26.61 -5.77 -15.75
C GLY A 108 -26.87 -4.29 -15.48
N VAL A 109 -25.89 -3.57 -14.91
CA VAL A 109 -25.95 -2.11 -14.69
C VAL A 109 -25.66 -1.40 -16.01
N VAL A 110 -26.47 -0.40 -16.35
CA VAL A 110 -26.35 0.36 -17.59
C VAL A 110 -25.42 1.55 -17.36
N CYS A 111 -24.30 1.62 -18.09
CA CYS A 111 -23.33 2.74 -18.08
C CYS A 111 -22.89 3.20 -16.68
N SER A 112 -22.76 2.31 -15.70
CA SER A 112 -22.49 2.68 -14.29
C SER A 112 -23.45 3.77 -13.76
N ASN A 113 -24.73 3.66 -14.09
CA ASN A 113 -25.80 4.63 -13.79
C ASN A 113 -25.72 5.98 -14.55
N ARG A 114 -24.93 6.04 -15.63
CA ARG A 114 -24.86 7.21 -16.53
C ARG A 114 -25.76 7.04 -17.77
N THR A 115 -25.67 7.99 -18.69
CA THR A 115 -26.56 8.10 -19.84
C THR A 115 -26.15 7.13 -20.94
N CYS A 116 -27.08 6.30 -21.39
CA CYS A 116 -26.91 5.44 -22.56
C CYS A 116 -27.55 6.12 -23.79
N GLN A 117 -26.74 6.41 -24.80
CA GLN A 117 -27.16 6.98 -26.08
C GLN A 117 -26.86 6.00 -27.21
N CYS A 118 -27.93 5.47 -27.81
CA CYS A 118 -27.87 4.54 -28.93
C CYS A 118 -26.90 3.34 -28.79
N GLY A 119 -26.82 2.75 -27.59
CA GLY A 119 -25.94 1.62 -27.32
C GLY A 119 -24.50 1.97 -26.95
N SER A 120 -24.20 3.27 -26.80
CA SER A 120 -22.93 3.80 -26.30
C SER A 120 -23.17 4.61 -25.03
N CYS A 121 -22.25 4.54 -24.08
CA CYS A 121 -22.35 5.27 -22.83
C CYS A 121 -21.73 6.66 -22.94
N VAL A 122 -22.44 7.67 -22.45
CA VAL A 122 -21.95 9.04 -22.28
C VAL A 122 -21.48 9.17 -20.83
N CYS A 123 -20.17 9.17 -20.63
CA CYS A 123 -19.56 9.15 -19.31
C CYS A 123 -19.41 10.55 -18.71
N ASP A 124 -19.24 11.58 -19.53
CA ASP A 124 -19.18 12.96 -19.05
C ASP A 124 -20.55 13.49 -18.68
N GLN A 125 -20.72 13.82 -17.41
CA GLN A 125 -21.86 14.57 -16.90
C GLN A 125 -21.33 15.85 -16.23
N ASN A 126 -21.04 16.87 -17.02
CA ASN A 126 -20.77 18.24 -16.55
C ASN A 126 -19.62 18.48 -15.56
N ASP A 127 -18.80 17.48 -15.20
CA ASP A 127 -17.52 17.74 -14.55
C ASP A 127 -16.54 18.21 -15.63
N ASP A 128 -16.15 19.49 -15.59
CA ASP A 128 -15.20 20.18 -16.49
C ASP A 128 -13.84 19.45 -16.65
N LYS A 129 -13.62 18.34 -15.95
CA LYS A 129 -12.36 17.61 -15.88
C LYS A 129 -12.36 16.28 -16.65
N GLY A 130 -13.50 15.71 -17.04
CA GLY A 130 -13.56 14.51 -17.89
C GLY A 130 -12.94 13.25 -17.28
N LEU A 131 -13.12 13.02 -15.98
CA LEU A 131 -12.42 11.96 -15.23
C LEU A 131 -13.07 10.57 -15.39
N VAL A 132 -14.28 10.45 -15.94
CA VAL A 132 -14.95 9.15 -16.03
C VAL A 132 -14.90 8.61 -17.45
N THR A 133 -14.23 7.47 -17.62
CA THR A 133 -13.95 6.84 -18.90
C THR A 133 -14.37 5.36 -18.92
N GLY A 134 -14.18 4.71 -20.07
CA GLY A 134 -14.52 3.30 -20.26
C GLY A 134 -15.80 3.08 -21.07
N ARG A 135 -15.98 1.85 -21.57
CA ARG A 135 -17.09 1.52 -22.49
C ARG A 135 -18.45 1.66 -21.82
N VAL A 136 -18.50 1.28 -20.55
CA VAL A 136 -19.69 1.34 -19.70
C VAL A 136 -19.49 2.31 -18.54
N CYS A 137 -18.58 3.28 -18.68
CA CYS A 137 -18.22 4.26 -17.66
C CYS A 137 -17.77 3.60 -16.34
N GLU A 138 -16.96 2.56 -16.46
CA GLU A 138 -16.44 1.78 -15.34
C GLU A 138 -15.21 2.39 -14.67
N CYS A 139 -14.55 3.35 -15.31
CA CYS A 139 -13.32 3.96 -14.83
C CYS A 139 -13.58 5.39 -14.36
N ASP A 140 -13.27 5.68 -13.10
CA ASP A 140 -13.37 7.02 -12.51
C ASP A 140 -11.98 7.47 -12.06
N ASP A 141 -11.37 8.35 -12.85
CA ASP A 141 -10.07 8.97 -12.57
C ASP A 141 -10.19 10.09 -11.50
N GLY A 142 -11.41 10.34 -10.99
CA GLY A 142 -11.70 11.15 -9.80
C GLY A 142 -10.88 10.71 -8.59
N GLU A 143 -10.66 9.41 -8.46
CA GLU A 143 -9.91 8.82 -7.36
C GLU A 143 -8.43 9.22 -7.35
N CYS A 144 -7.89 9.59 -8.51
CA CYS A 144 -6.51 10.06 -8.65
C CYS A 144 -6.32 11.53 -8.29
N LEU A 145 -7.42 12.28 -8.08
CA LEU A 145 -7.35 13.69 -7.72
C LEU A 145 -6.89 13.83 -6.26
N ASP A 146 -5.87 14.64 -6.06
CA ASP A 146 -5.52 15.09 -4.73
C ASP A 146 -6.41 16.26 -4.32
N GLU A 147 -7.15 16.13 -3.21
CA GLU A 147 -8.05 17.18 -2.73
C GLU A 147 -7.28 18.39 -2.15
N ASP A 148 -6.07 18.18 -1.63
CA ASP A 148 -5.27 19.21 -1.00
C ASP A 148 -4.50 20.04 -2.04
N THR A 149 -3.93 19.38 -3.06
CA THR A 149 -3.15 20.05 -4.12
C THR A 149 -3.97 20.36 -5.37
N GLY A 150 -5.09 19.64 -5.58
CA GLY A 150 -5.89 19.71 -6.81
C GLY A 150 -5.23 19.04 -8.02
N GLU A 151 -4.10 18.37 -7.84
CA GLU A 151 -3.34 17.71 -8.92
C GLU A 151 -3.79 16.26 -9.11
N VAL A 152 -3.75 15.78 -10.36
CA VAL A 152 -4.05 14.38 -10.69
C VAL A 152 -2.74 13.63 -10.82
N CYS A 153 -2.48 12.69 -9.92
CA CYS A 153 -1.26 11.87 -9.89
C CYS A 153 0.07 12.64 -9.93
N GLY A 154 0.13 13.93 -9.55
CA GLY A 154 1.35 14.75 -9.46
C GLY A 154 2.36 14.59 -10.62
N HIS A 155 3.25 13.59 -10.49
CA HIS A 155 4.28 13.19 -11.46
C HIS A 155 3.99 11.88 -12.20
N GLY A 156 2.72 11.57 -12.45
CA GLY A 156 2.25 10.34 -13.05
C GLY A 156 1.04 10.53 -13.95
N GLN A 157 0.54 9.41 -14.47
CA GLN A 157 -0.68 9.36 -15.26
C GLN A 157 -1.73 8.54 -14.53
N CYS A 158 -2.95 9.06 -14.42
CA CYS A 158 -4.06 8.28 -13.90
C CYS A 158 -4.58 7.34 -14.99
N TYR A 159 -4.85 6.10 -14.62
CA TYR A 159 -5.60 5.17 -15.44
C TYR A 159 -6.59 4.40 -14.55
N CYS A 160 -7.87 4.68 -14.72
CA CYS A 160 -8.98 4.02 -14.03
C CYS A 160 -8.79 4.05 -12.50
N GLY A 161 -8.59 5.25 -11.95
CA GLY A 161 -8.40 5.47 -10.50
C GLY A 161 -7.03 5.05 -9.93
N ASN A 162 -6.09 4.63 -10.77
CA ASN A 162 -4.75 4.22 -10.33
C ASN A 162 -3.67 5.13 -10.95
N CYS A 163 -2.75 5.64 -10.13
CA CYS A 163 -1.64 6.44 -10.62
C CYS A 163 -0.47 5.57 -11.08
N TYR A 164 0.01 5.84 -12.28
CA TYR A 164 1.19 5.23 -12.88
C TYR A 164 2.29 6.27 -12.91
N CYS A 165 3.23 6.15 -11.98
CA CYS A 165 4.25 7.16 -11.74
C CYS A 165 5.34 7.16 -12.81
N ALA A 166 5.88 8.36 -13.09
CA ALA A 166 7.09 8.49 -13.88
C ALA A 166 8.29 7.83 -13.17
N ALA A 167 9.34 7.51 -13.92
CA ALA A 167 10.53 6.88 -13.37
C ALA A 167 11.13 7.74 -12.24
N GLY A 168 11.35 7.11 -11.07
CA GLY A 168 11.86 7.77 -9.86
C GLY A 168 10.78 8.41 -8.98
N TRP A 169 9.49 8.32 -9.37
CA TRP A 169 8.35 8.76 -8.56
C TRP A 169 7.55 7.57 -8.02
N HIS A 170 7.06 7.73 -6.80
CA HIS A 170 6.47 6.68 -5.97
C HIS A 170 5.33 7.25 -5.12
N GLY A 171 4.54 6.36 -4.52
CA GLY A 171 3.33 6.70 -3.78
C GLY A 171 2.08 6.43 -4.60
N ASP A 172 0.94 6.43 -3.93
CA ASP A 172 -0.35 6.15 -4.57
C ASP A 172 -0.78 7.32 -5.47
N LYS A 173 -0.24 8.53 -5.25
CA LYS A 173 -0.46 9.73 -6.07
C LYS A 173 0.83 10.26 -6.70
N CYS A 174 1.90 9.47 -6.70
CA CYS A 174 3.22 9.81 -7.26
C CYS A 174 3.87 11.06 -6.63
N GLU A 175 3.67 11.23 -5.34
CA GLU A 175 4.09 12.39 -4.55
C GLU A 175 5.53 12.28 -3.99
N PHE A 176 6.14 11.08 -4.03
CA PHE A 176 7.47 10.82 -3.48
C PHE A 176 8.52 10.61 -4.56
N GLN A 177 9.63 11.35 -4.49
CA GLN A 177 10.80 11.10 -5.34
C GLN A 177 11.77 10.15 -4.62
N CYS A 178 12.09 9.01 -5.25
CA CYS A 178 13.01 8.02 -4.70
C CYS A 178 14.16 7.70 -5.66
N ASP A 179 15.33 7.42 -5.09
CA ASP A 179 16.52 6.99 -5.83
C ASP A 179 16.52 5.51 -6.21
N ILE A 180 15.57 4.74 -5.68
CA ILE A 180 15.44 3.30 -5.90
C ILE A 180 14.17 2.98 -6.67
N ASN A 181 14.16 1.88 -7.43
CA ASN A 181 12.99 1.49 -8.23
C ASN A 181 11.83 0.95 -7.35
N PRO A 182 10.57 0.94 -7.85
CA PRO A 182 9.40 0.54 -7.05
C PRO A 182 9.48 -0.88 -6.49
N TRP A 183 10.05 -1.81 -7.27
CA TRP A 183 10.22 -3.19 -6.83
C TRP A 183 11.21 -3.30 -5.67
N GLU A 184 12.32 -2.57 -5.73
CA GLU A 184 13.32 -2.53 -4.67
C GLU A 184 12.79 -1.85 -3.40
N SER A 185 12.03 -0.75 -3.55
CA SER A 185 11.30 -0.12 -2.44
C SER A 185 10.38 -1.14 -1.75
N LYS A 186 9.53 -1.82 -2.52
CA LYS A 186 8.62 -2.84 -1.98
C LYS A 186 9.38 -3.97 -1.28
N ARG A 187 10.46 -4.46 -1.88
CA ARG A 187 11.27 -5.55 -1.32
C ARG A 187 11.90 -5.18 0.03
N LYS A 188 12.42 -3.96 0.19
CA LYS A 188 13.02 -3.50 1.45
C LYS A 188 11.98 -3.43 2.58
N CYS A 189 10.76 -3.03 2.26
CA CYS A 189 9.66 -2.93 3.22
C CYS A 189 8.93 -4.26 3.47
N THR A 190 9.26 -5.34 2.75
CA THR A 190 8.55 -6.62 2.89
C THR A 190 9.21 -7.45 3.99
N SER A 191 8.44 -7.75 5.03
CA SER A 191 8.85 -8.61 6.13
C SER A 191 8.92 -10.09 5.73
N PRO A 192 9.56 -10.97 6.52
CA PRO A 192 9.66 -12.40 6.23
C PRO A 192 8.32 -13.13 6.11
N ASP A 193 7.26 -12.63 6.76
CA ASP A 193 5.89 -13.14 6.64
C ASP A 193 5.14 -12.58 5.42
N GLY A 194 5.82 -11.79 4.57
CA GLY A 194 5.29 -11.27 3.31
C GLY A 194 4.43 -10.02 3.45
N LYS A 195 4.34 -9.43 4.65
CA LYS A 195 3.64 -8.17 4.88
C LYS A 195 4.53 -6.99 4.52
N ILE A 196 3.93 -5.88 4.11
CA ILE A 196 4.66 -4.64 3.83
C ILE A 196 4.52 -3.75 5.06
N CYS A 197 5.63 -3.47 5.75
CA CYS A 197 5.66 -2.64 6.96
C CYS A 197 4.61 -3.01 8.02
N SER A 198 4.30 -4.30 8.22
CA SER A 198 3.17 -4.74 9.07
C SER A 198 1.82 -4.08 8.73
N ASN A 199 1.53 -3.92 7.43
CA ASN A 199 0.37 -3.20 6.88
C ASN A 199 0.40 -1.67 7.08
N ARG A 200 1.60 -1.09 7.15
CA ARG A 200 1.81 0.37 7.24
C ARG A 200 2.42 0.92 5.96
N THR A 201 2.61 2.23 5.93
CA THR A 201 3.14 2.96 4.77
C THR A 201 4.62 2.64 4.56
N CYS A 202 4.96 2.26 3.33
CA CYS A 202 6.32 2.12 2.83
C CYS A 202 6.62 3.26 1.86
N VAL A 203 7.65 4.05 2.13
CA VAL A 203 8.10 5.13 1.23
C VAL A 203 9.59 4.95 0.96
N CYS A 204 9.98 4.90 -0.31
CA CYS A 204 11.39 4.76 -0.74
C CYS A 204 12.18 3.62 -0.05
N GLY A 205 11.51 2.53 0.31
CA GLY A 205 12.11 1.37 0.97
C GLY A 205 12.28 1.52 2.47
N GLU A 206 11.63 2.52 3.07
CA GLU A 206 11.60 2.78 4.50
C GLU A 206 10.16 2.74 5.01
N CYS A 207 9.96 2.12 6.16
CA CYS A 207 8.65 1.94 6.76
C CYS A 207 8.35 3.04 7.78
N THR A 208 7.17 3.66 7.66
CA THR A 208 6.69 4.62 8.66
C THR A 208 5.98 3.87 9.78
N CYS A 209 6.70 3.58 10.86
CA CYS A 209 6.20 2.70 11.92
C CYS A 209 5.36 3.39 13.00
N HIS A 210 5.46 4.71 13.16
CA HIS A 210 4.78 5.41 14.25
C HIS A 210 3.25 5.44 14.09
N ASP A 211 2.54 4.97 15.13
CA ASP A 211 1.16 5.40 15.38
C ASP A 211 1.25 6.67 16.24
N VAL A 212 0.66 7.77 15.78
CA VAL A 212 0.65 9.04 16.51
C VAL A 212 -0.29 8.90 17.71
N ASP A 213 0.19 8.41 18.85
CA ASP A 213 -0.56 8.45 20.10
C ASP A 213 -0.47 9.87 20.70
N PRO A 214 -1.58 10.61 20.90
CA PRO A 214 -1.58 11.93 21.53
C PRO A 214 -1.05 11.94 22.97
N SER A 215 -0.98 10.78 23.61
CA SER A 215 -0.57 10.65 25.01
C SER A 215 0.93 10.43 25.20
N GLY A 216 1.66 9.99 24.17
CA GLY A 216 3.12 9.80 24.21
C GLY A 216 3.62 8.77 25.24
N ASP A 217 2.74 7.98 25.85
CA ASP A 217 3.04 7.22 27.06
C ASP A 217 3.12 5.68 26.85
N TRP A 218 2.89 5.18 25.61
CA TRP A 218 2.93 3.74 25.33
C TRP A 218 3.62 3.40 24.00
N GLY A 219 4.82 2.82 24.13
CA GLY A 219 5.51 1.90 23.22
C GLY A 219 5.48 2.21 21.72
N ASP A 220 6.59 2.75 21.20
CA ASP A 220 6.79 3.00 19.78
C ASP A 220 6.71 1.69 18.98
N ILE A 221 5.95 1.68 17.89
CA ILE A 221 6.06 0.61 16.90
C ILE A 221 7.31 0.86 16.10
N HIS A 222 8.17 -0.14 16.00
CA HIS A 222 9.51 0.01 15.44
C HIS A 222 9.98 -1.26 14.72
N GLY A 223 11.19 -1.19 14.15
CA GLY A 223 11.78 -2.23 13.31
C GLY A 223 11.77 -1.85 11.84
N ASP A 224 12.61 -2.50 11.04
CA ASP A 224 12.79 -2.18 9.62
C ASP A 224 11.49 -2.37 8.81
N THR A 225 10.62 -3.26 9.30
CA THR A 225 9.31 -3.57 8.72
C THR A 225 8.15 -3.37 9.70
N CYS A 226 8.36 -2.56 10.75
CA CYS A 226 7.38 -2.31 11.81
C CYS A 226 6.87 -3.58 12.48
N GLU A 227 7.73 -4.60 12.59
CA GLU A 227 7.40 -5.90 13.16
C GLU A 227 7.25 -5.88 14.69
N CYS A 228 7.73 -4.82 15.34
CA CYS A 228 7.71 -4.71 16.79
C CYS A 228 6.67 -3.70 17.25
N ASP A 229 5.66 -4.22 17.93
CA ASP A 229 4.66 -3.44 18.67
C ASP A 229 4.91 -3.63 20.16
N GLU A 230 5.45 -2.61 20.82
CA GLU A 230 5.76 -2.66 22.25
C GLU A 230 4.51 -2.81 23.14
N ARG A 231 3.29 -2.58 22.61
CA ARG A 231 2.04 -2.88 23.33
C ARG A 231 1.84 -4.39 23.53
N ASN A 232 2.41 -5.24 22.68
CA ASN A 232 2.38 -6.69 22.88
C ASN A 232 3.18 -7.17 24.11
N CYS A 233 4.02 -6.31 24.67
CA CYS A 233 4.69 -6.62 25.92
C CYS A 233 3.69 -6.76 27.09
N HIS A 234 2.41 -6.38 26.93
CA HIS A 234 1.34 -6.60 27.91
C HIS A 234 1.16 -8.09 28.30
N ALA A 235 1.63 -9.04 27.49
CA ALA A 235 1.69 -10.46 27.87
C ALA A 235 2.71 -10.74 28.99
N THR A 236 3.71 -9.86 29.19
CA THR A 236 4.68 -9.92 30.29
C THR A 236 4.23 -9.15 31.53
N TYR A 237 3.14 -8.38 31.44
CA TYR A 237 2.57 -7.65 32.57
C TYR A 237 2.13 -8.62 33.67
N ASP A 238 2.61 -8.38 34.88
CA ASP A 238 2.11 -9.05 36.08
C ASP A 238 1.19 -8.10 36.84
N ARG A 239 -0.11 -8.41 36.87
CA ARG A 239 -1.12 -7.61 37.59
C ARG A 239 -0.86 -7.53 39.10
N TYR A 240 -0.13 -8.49 39.67
CA TYR A 240 0.11 -8.55 41.12
C TYR A 240 1.33 -7.73 41.56
N THR A 241 2.34 -7.59 40.69
CA THR A 241 3.53 -6.79 40.99
C THR A 241 3.50 -5.41 40.35
N ASP A 242 2.54 -5.14 39.46
CA ASP A 242 2.41 -3.91 38.68
C ASP A 242 3.73 -3.50 38.01
N ASP A 243 4.45 -4.50 37.50
CA ASP A 243 5.83 -4.34 37.04
C ASP A 243 6.03 -4.97 35.66
N PHE A 244 6.94 -4.38 34.91
CA PHE A 244 7.21 -4.69 33.51
C PHE A 244 8.71 -4.71 33.30
N CYS A 245 9.25 -5.86 32.89
CA CYS A 245 10.70 -6.05 32.72
C CYS A 245 11.51 -5.40 33.87
N SER A 246 11.27 -5.80 35.13
CA SER A 246 11.74 -5.14 36.36
C SER A 246 13.13 -4.50 36.28
N HIS A 247 14.08 -5.24 35.70
CA HIS A 247 15.47 -4.81 35.50
C HIS A 247 15.91 -4.93 34.04
N GLY A 248 15.04 -4.52 33.11
CA GLY A 248 15.28 -4.57 31.68
C GLY A 248 14.49 -3.53 30.91
N GLN A 249 14.57 -3.61 29.59
CA GLN A 249 13.73 -2.83 28.66
C GLN A 249 12.95 -3.80 27.79
N CYS A 250 11.68 -3.51 27.48
CA CYS A 250 10.95 -4.35 26.56
C CYS A 250 11.36 -4.06 25.13
N ASN A 251 11.60 -5.11 24.36
CA ASN A 251 11.85 -5.07 22.93
C ASN A 251 11.01 -6.16 22.29
N CYS A 252 9.98 -5.77 21.52
CA CYS A 252 9.20 -6.71 20.71
C CYS A 252 8.55 -7.87 21.50
N GLY A 253 7.98 -7.61 22.67
CA GLY A 253 7.35 -8.63 23.52
C GLY A 253 8.33 -9.44 24.40
N ARG A 254 9.61 -9.07 24.43
CA ARG A 254 10.65 -9.71 25.26
C ARG A 254 11.38 -8.68 26.11
N CYS A 255 11.76 -9.06 27.34
CA CYS A 255 12.60 -8.22 28.19
C CYS A 255 14.09 -8.44 27.89
N ASP A 256 14.79 -7.36 27.56
CA ASP A 256 16.24 -7.32 27.51
C ASP A 256 16.79 -6.87 28.86
N CYS A 257 17.41 -7.80 29.57
CA CYS A 257 17.85 -7.60 30.94
C CYS A 257 19.13 -6.79 31.02
N LYS A 258 19.19 -5.87 32.00
CA LYS A 258 20.43 -5.17 32.37
C LYS A 258 21.47 -6.16 32.87
N ASP A 259 22.74 -5.79 32.76
CA ASP A 259 23.86 -6.60 33.22
C ASP A 259 23.66 -7.08 34.66
N GLY A 260 23.82 -8.39 34.87
CA GLY A 260 23.62 -9.02 36.16
C GLY A 260 22.19 -9.44 36.48
N TRP A 261 21.25 -9.33 35.53
CA TRP A 261 19.86 -9.82 35.66
C TRP A 261 19.52 -10.87 34.61
N THR A 262 18.58 -11.76 34.94
CA THR A 262 18.11 -12.89 34.13
C THR A 262 16.66 -13.21 34.48
N GLY A 263 16.04 -14.12 33.71
CA GLY A 263 14.62 -14.44 33.78
C GLY A 263 13.83 -13.83 32.63
N LYS A 264 12.57 -14.24 32.47
CA LYS A 264 11.73 -13.79 31.33
C LYS A 264 11.32 -12.32 31.47
N LYS A 265 11.27 -11.81 32.70
CA LYS A 265 10.94 -10.44 33.08
C LYS A 265 12.13 -9.72 33.74
N CYS A 266 13.34 -10.27 33.66
CA CYS A 266 14.52 -9.74 34.35
C CYS A 266 14.33 -9.66 35.87
N GLU A 267 13.64 -10.65 36.41
CA GLU A 267 13.20 -10.73 37.80
C GLU A 267 14.27 -11.29 38.75
N HIS A 268 15.33 -11.92 38.21
CA HIS A 268 16.34 -12.62 38.99
C HIS A 268 17.76 -12.08 38.76
N PRO A 269 18.61 -12.03 39.80
CA PRO A 269 20.03 -11.72 39.62
C PRO A 269 20.78 -12.92 39.01
N LEU A 270 21.67 -12.64 38.06
CA LEU A 270 22.52 -13.63 37.37
C LEU A 270 23.49 -14.34 38.34
N SER A 271 23.97 -13.61 39.36
CA SER A 271 24.81 -14.16 40.43
C SER A 271 24.15 -13.96 41.78
N CYS A 272 23.98 -15.04 42.54
CA CYS A 272 23.39 -14.94 43.87
C CYS A 272 24.45 -14.56 44.92
N SER A 273 24.26 -13.43 45.59
CA SER A 273 25.10 -12.99 46.70
C SER A 273 24.76 -13.67 48.04
N LEU A 274 23.68 -14.45 48.08
CA LEU A 274 23.22 -15.17 49.27
C LEU A 274 23.79 -16.59 49.30
N SER A 275 24.10 -17.07 50.50
CA SER A 275 24.36 -18.50 50.71
C SER A 275 23.09 -19.33 50.44
N LEU A 276 23.24 -20.60 50.09
CA LEU A 276 22.11 -21.51 49.81
C LEU A 276 21.10 -21.54 50.97
N ASP A 277 21.60 -21.57 52.21
CA ASP A 277 20.76 -21.59 53.43
C ASP A 277 20.01 -20.27 53.62
N SER A 278 20.68 -19.13 53.37
CA SER A 278 20.07 -17.80 53.43
C SER A 278 19.01 -17.60 52.34
N SER A 279 19.25 -18.13 51.14
CA SER A 279 18.30 -18.13 50.04
C SER A 279 17.05 -18.94 50.39
N LEU A 280 17.21 -20.17 50.88
CA LEU A 280 16.09 -21.04 51.26
C LEU A 280 15.26 -20.47 52.41
N LYS A 281 15.91 -19.80 53.37
CA LYS A 281 15.20 -19.08 54.46
C LYS A 281 14.28 -17.98 53.93
N LYS A 282 14.72 -17.20 52.94
CA LYS A 282 13.89 -16.15 52.32
C LYS A 282 12.72 -16.71 51.52
N CYS A 283 12.90 -17.87 50.90
CA CYS A 283 11.86 -18.57 50.14
C CYS A 283 10.87 -19.34 51.01
N ARG A 284 11.09 -19.43 52.33
CA ARG A 284 10.23 -20.17 53.24
C ARG A 284 9.06 -19.29 53.67
N GLY A 285 7.87 -19.64 53.20
CA GLY A 285 6.61 -18.98 53.57
C GLY A 285 5.95 -19.68 54.76
N THR A 286 4.62 -19.72 54.74
CA THR A 286 3.78 -20.42 55.74
C THR A 286 3.82 -21.95 55.61
N SER A 287 4.26 -22.47 54.45
CA SER A 287 4.39 -23.90 54.22
C SER A 287 5.69 -24.49 54.76
N LYS A 288 5.68 -25.81 55.01
CA LYS A 288 6.86 -26.52 55.52
C LYS A 288 8.01 -26.56 54.49
N LEU A 289 7.68 -26.47 53.21
CA LEU A 289 8.59 -26.51 52.06
C LEU A 289 8.84 -25.09 51.51
N PRO A 290 10.06 -24.74 51.10
CA PRO A 290 10.33 -23.47 50.42
C PRO A 290 9.52 -23.37 49.11
N CYS A 291 9.00 -22.18 48.81
CA CYS A 291 8.19 -21.90 47.62
C CYS A 291 7.02 -22.88 47.37
N ASN A 292 6.40 -23.41 48.44
CA ASN A 292 5.36 -24.44 48.34
C ASN A 292 5.76 -25.67 47.49
N GLY A 293 7.06 -26.02 47.52
CA GLY A 293 7.61 -27.15 46.76
C GLY A 293 8.12 -26.78 45.36
N ARG A 294 8.10 -25.49 44.98
CA ARG A 294 8.65 -24.98 43.72
C ARG A 294 10.10 -24.49 43.86
N GLN A 295 10.68 -24.03 42.74
CA GLN A 295 12.08 -23.66 42.68
C GLN A 295 12.34 -22.33 43.42
N CYS A 296 13.27 -22.35 44.37
CA CYS A 296 13.80 -21.15 45.02
C CYS A 296 15.13 -20.76 44.37
N VAL A 297 15.21 -19.55 43.83
CA VAL A 297 16.43 -18.98 43.25
C VAL A 297 16.75 -17.66 43.95
N CYS A 298 17.89 -17.62 44.63
CA CYS A 298 18.40 -16.45 45.34
C CYS A 298 17.41 -15.72 46.28
N GLY A 299 16.59 -16.48 47.01
CA GLY A 299 15.62 -15.93 47.94
C GLY A 299 14.32 -15.45 47.29
N GLN A 300 14.12 -15.74 46.00
CA GLN A 300 12.87 -15.53 45.27
C GLN A 300 12.32 -16.87 44.77
N CYS A 301 11.01 -17.01 44.77
CA CYS A 301 10.33 -18.21 44.32
C CYS A 301 9.95 -18.11 42.84
N ILE A 302 10.22 -19.16 42.07
CA ILE A 302 9.77 -19.32 40.69
C ILE A 302 8.50 -20.17 40.73
N CYS A 303 7.36 -19.54 40.48
CA CYS A 303 6.05 -20.16 40.64
C CYS A 303 5.54 -20.89 39.38
N HIS A 304 6.29 -20.87 38.26
CA HIS A 304 5.86 -21.41 36.97
C HIS A 304 6.64 -22.65 36.53
N PRO A 305 6.00 -23.56 35.79
CA PRO A 305 6.46 -23.94 34.46
C PRO A 305 5.62 -23.26 33.34
N PRO A 306 6.09 -23.27 32.06
CA PRO A 306 5.56 -22.43 30.97
C PRO A 306 4.09 -22.59 30.58
N GLU A 307 3.38 -23.59 31.11
CA GLU A 307 2.01 -23.94 30.72
C GLU A 307 0.96 -23.56 31.78
N GLU A 308 1.39 -23.08 32.95
CA GLU A 308 0.49 -22.80 34.09
C GLU A 308 0.73 -21.39 34.65
N SER A 309 0.09 -20.40 34.03
CA SER A 309 0.07 -19.00 34.49
C SER A 309 -0.72 -18.77 35.79
N ARG A 310 -1.30 -19.83 36.37
CA ARG A 310 -2.33 -19.77 37.42
C ARG A 310 -1.81 -19.88 38.86
N ILE A 311 -0.50 -20.07 39.06
CA ILE A 311 0.12 -20.12 40.40
C ILE A 311 1.02 -18.91 40.61
N HIS A 312 0.74 -18.16 41.68
CA HIS A 312 1.35 -16.86 41.97
C HIS A 312 1.55 -16.66 43.48
N GLY A 313 2.05 -15.47 43.87
CA GLY A 313 2.39 -15.13 45.26
C GLY A 313 3.89 -15.22 45.55
N LYS A 314 4.33 -14.53 46.61
CA LYS A 314 5.76 -14.35 46.93
C LYS A 314 6.48 -15.67 47.24
N ASN A 315 5.72 -16.64 47.73
CA ASN A 315 6.15 -17.98 48.08
C ASN A 315 5.39 -19.05 47.27
N CYS A 316 4.73 -18.69 46.16
CA CYS A 316 3.87 -19.57 45.35
C CYS A 316 2.70 -20.18 46.12
N GLU A 317 2.09 -19.38 47.01
CA GLU A 317 1.01 -19.77 47.92
C GLU A 317 -0.39 -19.66 47.31
N CYS A 318 -0.53 -19.03 46.15
CA CYS A 318 -1.81 -18.84 45.48
C CYS A 318 -1.91 -19.75 44.25
N ASP A 319 -3.01 -20.51 44.11
CA ASP A 319 -3.33 -21.33 42.94
C ASP A 319 -4.77 -21.09 42.49
N ASP A 320 -4.95 -20.43 41.34
CA ASP A 320 -6.26 -20.07 40.80
C ASP A 320 -7.07 -21.28 40.30
N ARG A 321 -6.51 -22.50 40.34
CA ARG A 321 -7.25 -23.76 40.11
C ARG A 321 -8.18 -24.13 41.27
N GLN A 322 -7.98 -23.54 42.44
CA GLN A 322 -8.76 -23.82 43.64
C GLN A 322 -10.00 -22.92 43.76
N CYS A 323 -10.23 -22.04 42.78
CA CYS A 323 -11.43 -21.21 42.72
C CYS A 323 -12.56 -22.01 42.07
N GLU A 324 -13.41 -22.61 42.89
CA GLU A 324 -14.73 -23.09 42.47
C GLU A 324 -15.62 -21.88 42.16
N ASP A 325 -16.31 -21.88 41.02
CA ASP A 325 -17.42 -20.95 40.80
C ASP A 325 -18.60 -21.30 41.73
N MET A 326 -19.65 -20.45 41.78
CA MET A 326 -20.85 -20.72 42.62
C MET A 326 -21.60 -22.02 42.27
N LYS A 327 -21.14 -22.79 41.26
CA LYS A 327 -21.70 -24.06 40.81
C LYS A 327 -20.72 -25.24 40.98
N GLY A 328 -19.53 -25.03 41.53
CA GLY A 328 -18.55 -26.08 41.82
C GLY A 328 -17.70 -26.50 40.61
N GLU A 329 -17.65 -25.71 39.53
CA GLU A 329 -16.77 -25.98 38.39
C GLU A 329 -15.41 -25.29 38.59
N VAL A 330 -14.32 -25.97 38.21
CA VAL A 330 -12.96 -25.44 38.28
C VAL A 330 -12.74 -24.47 37.12
N CYS A 331 -12.37 -23.23 37.42
CA CYS A 331 -12.13 -22.20 36.42
C CYS A 331 -11.00 -22.58 35.44
N GLY A 332 -11.33 -23.07 34.24
CA GLY A 332 -10.39 -23.13 33.10
C GLY A 332 -10.15 -24.48 32.40
N GLY A 333 -11.09 -25.42 32.41
CA GLY A 333 -11.03 -26.59 31.51
C GLY A 333 -11.52 -26.27 30.10
N GLU A 334 -10.76 -26.67 29.07
CA GLU A 334 -11.22 -26.66 27.68
C GLU A 334 -12.46 -27.55 27.53
N SER A 335 -13.54 -26.96 27.05
CA SER A 335 -14.74 -27.67 26.65
C SER A 335 -14.49 -28.46 25.37
N THR A 336 -14.04 -29.71 25.50
CA THR A 336 -14.12 -30.67 24.39
C THR A 336 -15.59 -31.02 24.17
N ASN A 337 -16.18 -30.31 23.22
CA ASN A 337 -17.48 -30.60 22.66
C ASN A 337 -17.34 -31.86 21.78
N THR A 338 -17.80 -33.00 22.27
CA THR A 338 -18.09 -34.16 21.42
C THR A 338 -19.51 -34.63 21.69
N ASN A 339 -20.35 -34.39 20.66
CA ASN A 339 -21.66 -34.93 20.34
C ASN A 339 -22.12 -36.18 21.12
N VAL A 340 -23.43 -36.28 21.38
CA VAL A 340 -24.37 -37.14 20.63
C VAL A 340 -25.71 -37.25 21.39
N HIS A 341 -26.79 -37.05 20.62
CA HIS A 341 -28.23 -37.27 20.85
C HIS A 341 -29.03 -36.21 21.63
#